data_AF-A0A2H6CV45-F1
#
_entry.id   AF-A0A2H6CV45-F1
#
_cell.length_a   1.000
_cell.length_b   1.000
_cell.length_c   1.000
_cell.angle_alpha   90.00
_cell.angle_beta   90.00
_cell.angle_gamma   90.00
#
_symmetry.space_group_name_H-M   'P 1'
#
loop_
_entity.id
_entity.type
_entity.pdbx_description
1 polymer ?
#
loop_
_entity_poly.entity_id
_entity_poly.type
_entity_poly.pdbx_seq_one_letter_code
_entity_poly.pdbx_strand_id
1 'polypeptide(L)'
;MKVLKAYKFRIYPNEEQIQYFIQTFGCVRFTYNQLLYARKKALQAGDYVTRLTPAQLKKDYPFLKQTDSLALANAQRNLDRAFKNYFSKRAGYPKWKSKKSHWQSYTTNNQKHTIYFIGEELKLPKLKSLVKANLHREILGEIKSATISAKNNQLFFVSILCLENVMSLPKTGESIGVAYCSENLVQMSSTNVFLSRKSNSYYQLKTAKKRLELRAKLAKKKKSVVESGQKLSKAKKESPEIVYDN
;
A
#
# COMPACT_ATOMS: atom_id res chain seq x y z
N MET A 1 -25.05 11.37 -0.45
CA MET A 1 -23.89 11.53 -1.37
C MET A 1 -23.25 10.17 -1.63
N LYS A 2 -22.90 9.85 -2.88
CA LYS A 2 -22.13 8.63 -3.22
C LYS A 2 -20.65 8.85 -2.93
N VAL A 3 -20.05 8.02 -2.07
CA VAL A 3 -18.64 8.14 -1.68
C VAL A 3 -17.95 6.78 -1.83
N LEU A 4 -16.69 6.79 -2.28
CA LEU A 4 -15.84 5.61 -2.29
C LEU A 4 -15.21 5.42 -0.91
N LYS A 5 -15.50 4.29 -0.27
CA LYS A 5 -14.99 3.95 1.06
C LYS A 5 -14.25 2.61 1.02
N ALA A 6 -13.12 2.55 1.71
CA ALA A 6 -12.32 1.34 1.80
C ALA A 6 -12.51 0.67 3.17
N TYR A 7 -12.92 -0.59 3.16
CA TYR A 7 -12.99 -1.46 4.33
C TYR A 7 -11.76 -2.36 4.35
N LYS A 8 -11.04 -2.45 5.47
CA LYS A 8 -9.85 -3.29 5.59
C LYS A 8 -10.05 -4.35 6.66
N PHE A 9 -9.85 -5.61 6.28
CA PHE A 9 -10.03 -6.78 7.14
C PHE A 9 -8.80 -7.68 7.14
N ARG A 10 -8.63 -8.45 8.22
CA ARG A 10 -7.65 -9.55 8.25
C ARG A 10 -8.27 -10.78 7.59
N ILE A 11 -7.49 -11.46 6.76
CA ILE A 11 -7.91 -12.70 6.10
C ILE A 11 -6.98 -13.84 6.52
N TYR A 12 -7.51 -15.06 6.48
CA TYR A 12 -6.84 -16.29 6.90
C TYR A 12 -6.86 -17.29 5.75
N PRO A 13 -5.99 -17.10 4.75
CA PRO A 13 -5.91 -18.03 3.65
C PRO A 13 -5.32 -19.37 4.08
N ASN A 14 -5.78 -20.46 3.47
CA ASN A 14 -5.13 -21.77 3.57
C ASN A 14 -3.84 -21.82 2.69
N GLU A 15 -3.12 -22.93 2.73
CA GLU A 15 -1.82 -23.05 2.03
C GLU A 15 -1.92 -22.84 0.51
N GLU A 16 -2.92 -23.45 -0.15
CA GLU A 16 -3.15 -23.27 -1.59
C GLU A 16 -3.45 -21.82 -1.95
N GLN A 17 -4.27 -21.15 -1.13
CA GLN A 17 -4.61 -19.74 -1.29
C GLN A 17 -3.38 -18.83 -1.09
N ILE A 18 -2.53 -19.15 -0.10
CA ILE A 18 -1.25 -18.46 0.13
C ILE A 18 -0.35 -18.58 -1.09
N GLN A 19 -0.20 -19.78 -1.65
CA GLN A 19 0.59 -20.01 -2.86
C GLN A 19 0.06 -19.18 -4.04
N TYR A 20 -1.26 -19.20 -4.25
CA TYR A 20 -1.90 -18.39 -5.28
C TYR A 20 -1.64 -16.88 -5.09
N PHE A 21 -1.75 -16.35 -3.86
CA PHE A 21 -1.47 -14.95 -3.59
C PHE A 21 -0.01 -14.58 -3.83
N ILE A 22 0.93 -15.40 -3.37
CA ILE A 22 2.37 -15.17 -3.56
C ILE A 22 2.70 -15.17 -5.06
N GLN A 23 2.16 -16.11 -5.81
CA GLN A 23 2.32 -16.17 -7.25
C GLN A 23 1.74 -14.93 -7.93
N THR A 24 0.51 -14.55 -7.55
CA THR A 24 -0.16 -13.36 -8.07
C THR A 24 0.63 -12.08 -7.79
N PHE A 25 1.20 -11.92 -6.59
CA PHE A 25 2.10 -10.80 -6.28
C PHE A 25 3.34 -10.81 -7.18
N GLY A 26 3.88 -11.99 -7.47
CA GLY A 26 4.99 -12.19 -8.41
C GLY A 26 4.65 -11.72 -9.81
N CYS A 27 3.54 -12.18 -10.37
CA CYS A 27 3.07 -11.80 -11.70
C CYS A 27 2.82 -10.29 -11.82
N VAL A 28 2.11 -9.70 -10.86
CA VAL A 28 1.81 -8.25 -10.84
C VAL A 28 3.10 -7.41 -10.71
N ARG A 29 4.05 -7.85 -9.87
CA ARG A 29 5.37 -7.20 -9.76
C ARG A 29 6.13 -7.29 -11.08
N PHE A 30 6.17 -8.46 -11.70
CA PHE A 30 6.85 -8.68 -12.97
C PHE A 30 6.27 -7.78 -14.07
N THR A 31 4.94 -7.81 -14.25
CA THR A 31 4.24 -6.96 -15.23
C THR A 31 4.52 -5.48 -15.00
N TYR A 32 4.41 -5.00 -13.76
CA TYR A 32 4.72 -3.60 -13.43
C TYR A 32 6.16 -3.23 -13.82
N ASN A 33 7.13 -4.07 -13.46
CA ASN A 33 8.54 -3.82 -13.73
C ASN A 33 8.84 -3.86 -15.24
N GLN A 34 8.28 -4.80 -16.00
CA GLN A 34 8.46 -4.85 -17.45
C GLN A 34 7.89 -3.61 -18.15
N LEU A 35 6.70 -3.17 -17.74
CA LEU A 35 6.10 -1.94 -18.25
C LEU A 35 6.93 -0.69 -17.88
N LEU A 36 7.47 -0.64 -16.66
CA LEU A 36 8.36 0.44 -16.23
C LEU A 36 9.66 0.45 -17.04
N TYR A 37 10.24 -0.73 -17.32
CA TYR A 37 11.42 -0.88 -18.16
C TYR A 37 11.18 -0.31 -19.56
N ALA A 38 10.12 -0.79 -20.22
CA ALA A 38 9.76 -0.34 -21.56
C ALA A 38 9.54 1.17 -21.61
N ARG A 39 8.87 1.75 -20.61
CA ARG A 39 8.62 3.20 -20.56
C ARG A 39 9.88 4.01 -20.28
N LYS A 40 10.76 3.51 -19.44
CA LYS A 40 12.07 4.14 -19.23
C LYS A 40 12.88 4.16 -20.53
N LYS A 41 12.89 3.04 -21.28
CA LYS A 41 13.61 2.95 -22.57
C LYS A 41 13.02 3.89 -23.62
N ALA A 42 11.69 3.94 -23.74
CA ALA A 42 11.01 4.87 -24.65
C ALA A 42 11.35 6.33 -24.33
N LEU A 43 11.25 6.73 -23.05
CA LEU A 43 11.57 8.10 -22.63
C LEU A 43 13.04 8.47 -22.88
N GLN A 44 13.96 7.52 -22.75
CA GLN A 44 15.38 7.73 -23.08
C GLN A 44 15.62 7.90 -24.59
N ALA A 45 14.79 7.30 -25.43
CA ALA A 45 14.81 7.46 -26.87
C ALA A 45 14.07 8.72 -27.38
N GLY A 46 13.49 9.52 -26.47
CA GLY A 46 12.67 10.69 -26.83
C GLY A 46 11.18 10.40 -27.05
N ASP A 47 10.75 9.14 -26.87
CA ASP A 47 9.36 8.73 -27.06
C ASP A 47 8.54 8.80 -25.76
N TYR A 48 7.34 9.37 -25.84
CA TYR A 48 6.42 9.47 -24.71
C TYR A 48 5.42 8.31 -24.60
N VAL A 49 5.28 7.51 -25.66
CA VAL A 49 4.25 6.47 -25.76
C VAL A 49 4.88 5.08 -25.80
N THR A 50 4.55 4.26 -24.80
CA THR A 50 4.86 2.83 -24.82
C THR A 50 3.68 2.03 -25.34
N ARG A 51 3.94 1.18 -26.34
CA ARG A 51 2.95 0.23 -26.88
C ARG A 51 2.82 -1.07 -26.08
N LEU A 52 3.72 -1.31 -25.10
CA LEU A 52 3.72 -2.54 -24.32
C LEU A 52 2.50 -2.62 -23.41
N THR A 53 1.74 -3.71 -23.53
CA THR A 53 0.54 -3.97 -22.71
C THR A 53 0.66 -5.30 -21.95
N PRO A 54 -0.08 -5.47 -20.84
CA PRO A 54 -0.18 -6.77 -20.16
C PRO A 54 -0.65 -7.90 -21.07
N ALA A 55 -1.46 -7.61 -22.09
CA ALA A 55 -1.92 -8.60 -23.06
C ALA A 55 -0.80 -9.13 -23.95
N GLN A 56 0.12 -8.26 -24.40
CA GLN A 56 1.32 -8.67 -25.12
C GLN A 56 2.26 -9.47 -24.22
N LEU A 57 2.49 -9.00 -22.98
CA LEU A 57 3.31 -9.75 -22.02
C LEU A 57 2.77 -11.16 -21.75
N LYS A 58 1.45 -11.39 -21.81
CA LYS A 58 0.87 -12.73 -21.68
C LYS A 58 1.18 -13.67 -22.85
N LYS A 59 1.51 -13.13 -24.03
CA LYS A 59 1.94 -13.94 -25.18
C LYS A 59 3.37 -14.45 -24.94
N ASP A 60 4.25 -13.56 -24.52
CA ASP A 60 5.67 -13.87 -24.31
C ASP A 60 5.92 -14.64 -23.01
N TYR A 61 5.08 -14.43 -21.99
CA TYR A 61 5.21 -15.02 -20.67
C TYR A 61 3.93 -15.77 -20.26
N PRO A 62 3.81 -17.06 -20.63
CA PRO A 62 2.59 -17.86 -20.39
C PRO A 62 2.20 -17.98 -18.91
N PHE A 63 3.16 -17.93 -17.98
CA PHE A 63 2.87 -17.99 -16.53
C PHE A 63 1.94 -16.85 -16.06
N LEU A 64 1.90 -15.72 -16.76
CA LEU A 64 0.98 -14.61 -16.45
C LEU A 64 -0.50 -14.96 -16.69
N LYS A 65 -0.80 -16.05 -17.40
CA LYS A 65 -2.18 -16.53 -17.62
C LYS A 65 -2.78 -17.18 -16.37
N GLN A 66 -1.95 -17.62 -15.43
CA GLN A 66 -2.39 -18.21 -14.16
C GLN A 66 -3.00 -17.16 -13.22
N THR A 67 -2.64 -15.89 -13.42
CA THR A 67 -3.15 -14.75 -12.66
C THR A 67 -4.35 -14.09 -13.34
N ASP A 68 -5.24 -13.54 -12.53
CA ASP A 68 -6.34 -12.69 -12.98
C ASP A 68 -5.87 -11.55 -13.90
N SER A 69 -6.54 -11.38 -15.04
CA SER A 69 -6.23 -10.34 -16.01
C SER A 69 -6.45 -8.94 -15.43
N LEU A 70 -7.42 -8.76 -14.54
CA LEU A 70 -7.70 -7.46 -13.93
C LEU A 70 -6.59 -7.05 -12.96
N ALA A 71 -5.96 -8.01 -12.27
CA ALA A 71 -4.79 -7.75 -11.45
C ALA A 71 -3.61 -7.20 -12.26
N LEU A 72 -3.35 -7.77 -13.44
CA LEU A 72 -2.28 -7.32 -14.34
C LEU A 72 -2.63 -5.97 -14.99
N ALA A 73 -3.89 -5.75 -15.38
CA ALA A 73 -4.37 -4.46 -15.86
C ALA A 73 -4.23 -3.36 -14.79
N ASN A 74 -4.51 -3.68 -13.52
CA ASN A 74 -4.30 -2.75 -12.41
C ASN A 74 -2.82 -2.47 -12.15
N ALA A 75 -1.91 -3.41 -12.44
CA ALA A 75 -0.47 -3.15 -12.42
C ALA A 75 -0.09 -2.03 -13.40
N GLN A 76 -0.61 -2.07 -14.62
CA GLN A 76 -0.45 -1.03 -15.63
C GLN A 76 -1.08 0.30 -15.16
N ARG A 77 -2.35 0.30 -14.72
CA ARG A 77 -3.03 1.53 -14.24
C ARG A 77 -2.28 2.19 -13.09
N ASN A 78 -1.70 1.41 -12.19
CA ASN A 78 -0.89 1.93 -11.10
C ASN A 78 0.40 2.61 -11.61
N LEU A 79 1.02 2.06 -12.65
CA LEU A 79 2.18 2.67 -13.31
C LEU A 79 1.79 3.97 -14.03
N ASP A 80 0.68 3.96 -14.77
CA ASP A 80 0.17 5.15 -15.48
C ASP A 80 -0.13 6.28 -14.49
N ARG A 81 -0.78 5.95 -13.37
CA ARG A 81 -1.00 6.92 -12.27
C ARG A 81 0.31 7.44 -11.70
N ALA A 82 1.32 6.58 -11.52
CA ALA A 82 2.62 6.99 -11.00
C ALA A 82 3.31 7.98 -11.95
N PHE A 83 3.30 7.73 -13.26
CA PHE A 83 3.83 8.67 -14.26
C PHE A 83 3.01 9.96 -14.33
N LYS A 84 1.67 9.89 -14.30
CA LYS A 84 0.81 11.09 -14.22
C LYS A 84 1.17 11.96 -13.03
N ASN A 85 1.42 11.34 -11.86
CA ASN A 85 1.83 12.07 -10.66
C ASN A 85 3.26 12.64 -10.78
N TYR A 86 4.17 11.92 -11.43
CA TYR A 86 5.52 12.38 -11.70
C TYR A 86 5.54 13.61 -12.61
N PHE A 87 4.86 13.56 -13.76
CA PHE A 87 4.79 14.68 -14.70
C PHE A 87 4.04 15.89 -14.14
N SER A 88 3.04 15.67 -13.27
CA SER A 88 2.38 16.76 -12.53
C SER A 88 3.16 17.25 -11.29
N LYS A 89 4.42 16.84 -11.12
CA LYS A 89 5.31 17.21 -10.00
C LYS A 89 4.74 16.92 -8.59
N ARG A 90 3.76 16.01 -8.48
CA ARG A 90 3.15 15.59 -7.21
C ARG A 90 3.86 14.39 -6.56
N ALA A 91 4.69 13.68 -7.32
CA ALA A 91 5.47 12.55 -6.84
C ALA A 91 6.82 12.45 -7.57
N GLY A 92 7.77 11.74 -6.98
CA GLY A 92 9.04 11.41 -7.65
C GLY A 92 8.86 10.35 -8.75
N TYR A 93 9.94 10.09 -9.49
CA TYR A 93 9.95 9.10 -10.58
C TYR A 93 9.50 7.70 -10.09
N PRO A 94 8.70 6.95 -10.87
CA PRO A 94 8.26 5.61 -10.50
C PRO A 94 9.42 4.66 -10.19
N LYS A 95 9.30 3.90 -9.10
CA LYS A 95 10.36 2.99 -8.62
C LYS A 95 10.06 1.54 -8.96
N TRP A 96 11.11 0.76 -9.18
CA TRP A 96 11.03 -0.69 -9.30
C TRP A 96 10.38 -1.33 -8.08
N LYS A 97 9.51 -2.32 -8.32
CA LYS A 97 8.95 -3.16 -7.26
C LYS A 97 9.92 -4.28 -6.93
N SER A 98 10.18 -4.49 -5.64
CA SER A 98 11.10 -5.52 -5.14
C SER A 98 10.34 -6.72 -4.53
N LYS A 99 10.85 -7.94 -4.75
CA LYS A 99 10.38 -9.15 -4.06
C LYS A 99 10.71 -9.12 -2.56
N LYS A 100 11.79 -8.42 -2.18
CA LYS A 100 12.23 -8.27 -0.78
C LYS A 100 11.43 -7.21 -0.01
N SER A 101 10.40 -6.63 -0.63
CA SER A 101 9.50 -5.70 0.06
C SER A 101 8.74 -6.42 1.16
N HIS A 102 8.75 -5.84 2.36
CA HIS A 102 7.99 -6.30 3.51
C HIS A 102 6.48 -6.38 3.24
N TRP A 103 5.99 -5.52 2.33
CA TRP A 103 4.60 -5.52 1.87
C TRP A 103 4.52 -5.89 0.39
N GLN A 104 3.66 -6.84 0.07
CA GLN A 104 3.26 -7.18 -1.28
C GLN A 104 1.75 -7.05 -1.42
N SER A 105 1.27 -6.69 -2.61
CA SER A 105 -0.16 -6.51 -2.84
C SER A 105 -0.52 -6.64 -4.32
N TYR A 106 -1.76 -7.05 -4.57
CA TYR A 106 -2.41 -6.89 -5.87
C TYR A 106 -3.84 -6.38 -5.67
N THR A 107 -4.37 -5.72 -6.69
CA THR A 107 -5.75 -5.24 -6.72
C THR A 107 -6.47 -5.89 -7.88
N THR A 108 -7.65 -6.45 -7.64
CA THR A 108 -8.56 -6.93 -8.67
C THR A 108 -9.89 -6.18 -8.60
N ASN A 109 -10.56 -6.06 -9.74
CA ASN A 109 -11.80 -5.29 -9.87
C ASN A 109 -12.99 -6.23 -9.90
N ASN A 110 -14.12 -5.76 -9.37
CA ASN A 110 -15.35 -6.53 -9.42
C ASN A 110 -16.03 -6.36 -10.79
N GLN A 111 -16.14 -7.44 -11.57
CA GLN A 111 -16.96 -7.49 -12.77
C GLN A 111 -18.27 -8.23 -12.45
N LYS A 112 -19.30 -7.49 -12.02
CA LYS A 112 -20.67 -7.99 -11.77
C LYS A 112 -20.69 -9.33 -11.00
N HIS A 113 -20.20 -9.34 -9.75
CA HIS A 113 -20.17 -10.49 -8.82
C HIS A 113 -18.97 -11.45 -8.93
N THR A 114 -17.85 -11.03 -9.50
CA THR A 114 -16.59 -11.79 -9.34
C THR A 114 -15.97 -11.70 -7.93
N ILE A 115 -16.39 -10.70 -7.15
CA ILE A 115 -15.94 -10.44 -5.77
C ILE A 115 -17.19 -10.24 -4.90
N TYR A 116 -17.37 -11.10 -3.91
CA TYR A 116 -18.47 -11.04 -2.96
C TYR A 116 -18.12 -11.81 -1.69
N PHE A 117 -18.93 -11.66 -0.65
CA PHE A 117 -18.81 -12.42 0.59
C PHE A 117 -19.96 -13.42 0.71
N ILE A 118 -19.68 -14.62 1.22
CA ILE A 118 -20.66 -15.58 1.73
C ILE A 118 -20.38 -15.72 3.22
N GLY A 119 -21.25 -15.15 4.06
CA GLY A 119 -20.96 -15.02 5.50
C GLY A 119 -19.63 -14.30 5.74
N GLU A 120 -18.70 -14.95 6.43
CA GLU A 120 -17.35 -14.45 6.71
C GLU A 120 -16.31 -14.82 5.65
N GLU A 121 -16.71 -15.43 4.53
CA GLU A 121 -15.77 -15.90 3.52
C GLU A 121 -15.81 -15.04 2.26
N LEU A 122 -14.63 -14.64 1.78
CA LEU A 122 -14.44 -13.81 0.61
C LEU A 122 -14.24 -14.67 -0.64
N LYS A 123 -15.07 -14.47 -1.66
CA LYS A 123 -14.81 -14.95 -3.03
C LYS A 123 -13.94 -13.96 -3.78
N LEU A 124 -12.90 -14.48 -4.44
CA LEU A 124 -12.05 -13.73 -5.37
C LEU A 124 -12.10 -14.33 -6.80
N PRO A 125 -11.72 -13.56 -7.82
CA PRO A 125 -11.59 -14.06 -9.19
C PRO A 125 -10.46 -15.08 -9.29
N LYS A 126 -10.61 -16.07 -10.18
CA LYS A 126 -9.65 -17.17 -10.47
C LYS A 126 -9.33 -18.12 -9.31
N LEU A 127 -9.59 -17.73 -8.06
CA LEU A 127 -9.50 -18.59 -6.91
C LEU A 127 -10.78 -19.43 -6.79
N LYS A 128 -10.67 -20.77 -6.76
CA LYS A 128 -11.86 -21.64 -6.67
C LYS A 128 -12.48 -21.61 -5.27
N SER A 129 -11.64 -21.64 -4.24
CA SER A 129 -12.04 -21.63 -2.84
C SER A 129 -12.39 -20.23 -2.32
N LEU A 130 -13.15 -20.21 -1.23
CA LEU A 130 -13.48 -19.01 -0.46
C LEU A 130 -12.41 -18.76 0.60
N VAL A 131 -12.09 -17.49 0.86
CA VAL A 131 -11.02 -17.10 1.79
C VAL A 131 -11.66 -16.56 3.07
N LYS A 132 -11.38 -17.19 4.21
CA LYS A 132 -11.91 -16.73 5.49
C LYS A 132 -11.43 -15.31 5.82
N ALA A 133 -12.36 -14.43 6.17
CA ALA A 133 -12.12 -13.04 6.53
C ALA A 133 -12.74 -12.74 7.91
N ASN A 134 -12.01 -12.05 8.78
CA ASN A 134 -12.58 -11.55 10.02
C ASN A 134 -13.28 -10.22 9.75
N LEU A 135 -14.60 -10.27 9.60
CA LEU A 135 -15.46 -9.12 9.33
C LEU A 135 -15.87 -8.43 10.64
N HIS A 136 -14.97 -7.63 11.21
CA HIS A 136 -15.25 -6.84 12.42
C HIS A 136 -16.17 -5.62 12.18
N ARG A 137 -16.71 -5.45 10.97
CA ARG A 137 -17.71 -4.43 10.61
C ARG A 137 -18.42 -4.85 9.33
N GLU A 138 -19.68 -4.43 9.21
CA GLU A 138 -20.46 -4.64 8.00
C GLU A 138 -19.92 -3.83 6.81
N ILE A 139 -19.98 -4.44 5.63
CA ILE A 139 -19.59 -3.81 4.38
C ILE A 139 -20.85 -3.23 3.75
N LEU A 140 -20.91 -1.91 3.67
CA LEU A 140 -22.04 -1.20 3.08
C LEU A 140 -21.74 -0.81 1.62
N GLY A 141 -22.78 -0.83 0.79
CA GLY A 141 -22.71 -0.42 -0.60
C GLY A 141 -22.14 -1.46 -1.56
N GLU A 142 -21.90 -1.03 -2.80
CA GLU A 142 -21.50 -1.93 -3.88
C GLU A 142 -19.98 -2.10 -3.94
N ILE A 143 -19.51 -3.35 -3.90
CA ILE A 143 -18.07 -3.67 -4.00
C ILE A 143 -17.56 -3.37 -5.41
N LYS A 144 -16.57 -2.47 -5.52
CA LYS A 144 -15.91 -2.09 -6.78
C LYS A 144 -14.60 -2.83 -7.02
N SER A 145 -13.81 -3.07 -5.98
CA SER A 145 -12.52 -3.76 -6.10
C SER A 145 -12.06 -4.35 -4.78
N ALA A 146 -11.19 -5.35 -4.83
CA ALA A 146 -10.50 -5.89 -3.67
C ALA A 146 -8.98 -5.77 -3.86
N THR A 147 -8.29 -5.31 -2.82
CA THR A 147 -6.82 -5.30 -2.76
C THR A 147 -6.38 -6.28 -1.70
N ILE A 148 -5.72 -7.36 -2.13
CA ILE A 148 -5.08 -8.31 -1.23
C ILE A 148 -3.67 -7.81 -0.95
N SER A 149 -3.29 -7.81 0.32
CA SER A 149 -1.95 -7.42 0.76
C SER A 149 -1.42 -8.40 1.79
N ALA A 150 -0.11 -8.65 1.72
CA ALA A 150 0.58 -9.52 2.66
C ALA A 150 1.77 -8.79 3.27
N LYS A 151 1.93 -8.93 4.58
CA LYS A 151 3.11 -8.51 5.35
C LYS A 151 3.98 -9.73 5.58
N ASN A 152 5.23 -9.70 5.09
CA ASN A 152 6.16 -10.84 5.12
C ASN A 152 5.60 -12.15 4.53
N ASN A 153 4.60 -12.10 3.64
CA ASN A 153 3.88 -13.28 3.16
C ASN A 153 3.27 -14.16 4.27
N GLN A 154 3.07 -13.61 5.48
CA GLN A 154 2.55 -14.32 6.64
C GLN A 154 1.22 -13.74 7.10
N LEU A 155 1.12 -12.40 7.18
CA LEU A 155 -0.09 -11.72 7.62
C LEU A 155 -0.81 -11.13 6.41
N PHE A 156 -2.00 -11.66 6.13
CA PHE A 156 -2.78 -11.28 4.97
C PHE A 156 -3.95 -10.37 5.35
N PHE A 157 -4.23 -9.42 4.47
CA PHE A 157 -5.31 -8.45 4.61
C PHE A 157 -6.00 -8.23 3.28
N VAL A 158 -7.30 -8.00 3.33
CA VAL A 158 -8.07 -7.51 2.19
C VAL A 158 -8.51 -6.07 2.45
N SER A 159 -8.39 -5.21 1.45
CA SER A 159 -9.05 -3.91 1.41
C SER A 159 -10.10 -3.90 0.31
N ILE A 160 -11.36 -3.86 0.71
CA ILE A 160 -12.53 -3.81 -0.17
C ILE A 160 -12.90 -2.35 -0.40
N LEU A 161 -12.92 -1.91 -1.66
CA LEU A 161 -13.41 -0.60 -2.04
C LEU A 161 -14.88 -0.69 -2.38
N CYS A 162 -15.73 0.04 -1.68
CA CYS A 162 -17.17 0.09 -1.88
C CYS A 162 -17.64 1.48 -2.30
N LEU A 163 -18.69 1.51 -3.12
CA LEU A 163 -19.46 2.71 -3.39
C LEU A 163 -20.64 2.76 -2.42
N GLU A 164 -20.55 3.63 -1.41
CA GLU A 164 -21.54 3.76 -0.34
C GLU A 164 -22.37 5.04 -0.53
N ASN A 165 -23.66 4.96 -0.22
CA ASN A 165 -24.52 6.13 -0.10
C ASN A 165 -24.46 6.62 1.34
N VAL A 166 -23.71 7.69 1.57
CA VAL A 166 -23.62 8.32 2.89
C VAL A 166 -24.67 9.43 2.98
N MET A 167 -25.51 9.37 4.01
CA MET A 167 -26.41 10.46 4.36
C MET A 167 -25.59 11.59 4.99
N SER A 168 -25.62 12.77 4.38
CA SER A 168 -25.01 13.95 4.97
C SER A 168 -25.89 14.42 6.13
N LEU A 169 -25.30 14.57 7.31
CA LEU A 169 -25.97 15.23 8.43
C LEU A 169 -26.23 16.70 8.09
N PRO A 170 -27.32 17.30 8.59
CA PRO A 170 -27.60 18.71 8.40
C PRO A 170 -26.45 19.55 8.98
N LYS A 171 -26.06 20.61 8.27
CA LYS A 171 -25.07 21.57 8.77
C LYS A 171 -25.71 22.33 9.94
N THR A 172 -25.04 22.40 11.07
CA THR A 172 -25.51 23.13 12.26
C THR A 172 -25.28 24.63 12.16
N GLY A 173 -24.49 25.12 11.19
CA GLY A 173 -24.12 26.53 11.06
C GLY A 173 -23.03 26.97 12.03
N GLU A 174 -22.68 26.14 13.02
CA GLU A 174 -21.60 26.39 13.96
C GLU A 174 -20.23 26.09 13.35
N SER A 175 -19.24 26.92 13.67
CA SER A 175 -17.84 26.71 13.31
C SER A 175 -17.01 26.47 14.57
N ILE A 176 -16.21 25.42 14.57
CA ILE A 176 -15.26 25.15 15.65
C ILE A 176 -13.85 25.45 15.16
N GLY A 177 -13.16 26.36 15.84
CA GLY A 177 -11.73 26.60 15.61
C GLY A 177 -10.92 25.44 16.18
N VAL A 178 -10.00 24.89 15.39
CA VAL A 178 -9.11 23.81 15.80
C VAL A 178 -7.67 24.30 15.66
N ALA A 179 -6.95 24.38 16.79
CA ALA A 179 -5.56 24.80 16.85
C ALA A 179 -4.67 23.68 17.39
N TYR A 180 -3.39 23.71 17.02
CA TYR A 180 -2.39 22.82 17.62
C TYR A 180 -2.00 23.33 19.01
N CYS A 181 -1.89 22.42 19.98
CA CYS A 181 -1.39 22.70 21.32
C CYS A 181 -0.29 21.69 21.65
N SER A 182 0.85 22.13 22.18
CA SER A 182 1.97 21.23 22.51
C SER A 182 1.64 20.24 23.62
N GLU A 183 0.79 20.63 24.57
CA GLU A 183 0.44 19.82 25.74
C GLU A 183 -0.66 18.80 25.41
N ASN A 184 -1.72 19.26 24.76
CA ASN A 184 -2.93 18.47 24.50
C ASN A 184 -3.07 18.00 23.04
N LEU A 185 -2.07 18.27 22.18
CA LEU A 185 -2.05 18.08 20.72
C LEU A 185 -3.03 19.00 19.96
N VAL A 186 -4.25 19.14 20.45
CA VAL A 186 -5.33 19.88 19.81
C VAL A 186 -6.06 20.73 20.86
N GLN A 187 -6.29 22.01 20.57
CA GLN A 187 -7.14 22.91 21.32
C GLN A 187 -8.31 23.33 20.43
N MET A 188 -9.51 23.39 21.01
CA MET A 188 -10.73 23.73 20.28
C MET A 188 -11.42 24.91 20.95
N SER A 189 -12.13 25.74 20.17
CA SER A 189 -12.88 26.89 20.69
C SER A 189 -14.14 26.48 21.48
N SER A 190 -14.61 25.23 21.35
CA SER A 190 -15.69 24.68 22.17
C SER A 190 -15.16 23.65 23.17
N THR A 191 -15.81 23.58 24.32
CA THR A 191 -15.40 22.80 25.50
C THR A 191 -15.69 21.30 25.41
N ASN A 192 -16.39 20.84 24.36
CA ASN A 192 -16.96 19.49 24.32
C ASN A 192 -16.25 18.56 23.33
N VAL A 193 -14.98 18.22 23.57
CA VAL A 193 -14.41 16.98 22.99
C VAL A 193 -13.42 16.31 23.93
N PHE A 194 -13.75 15.08 24.33
CA PHE A 194 -12.80 14.11 24.88
C PHE A 194 -11.80 13.71 23.78
N LEU A 195 -10.60 14.27 23.81
CA LEU A 195 -9.49 13.66 23.09
C LEU A 195 -9.18 12.32 23.76
N SER A 196 -9.43 11.22 23.05
CA SER A 196 -8.88 9.92 23.45
C SER A 196 -7.37 10.10 23.60
N ARG A 197 -6.86 10.06 24.84
CA ARG A 197 -5.42 10.01 25.11
C ARG A 197 -4.90 8.78 24.40
N LYS A 198 -4.34 8.95 23.20
CA LYS A 198 -3.63 7.86 22.53
C LYS A 198 -2.42 7.54 23.40
N SER A 199 -2.54 6.50 24.20
CA SER A 199 -1.53 5.89 25.08
C SER A 199 -0.26 5.40 24.37
N ASN A 200 -0.09 5.72 23.08
CA ASN A 200 1.06 5.36 22.26
C ASN A 200 2.10 6.48 22.11
N SER A 201 1.90 7.65 22.72
CA SER A 201 2.90 8.74 22.71
C SER A 201 4.23 8.30 23.35
N TYR A 202 4.17 7.50 24.42
CA TYR A 202 5.36 6.99 25.11
C TYR A 202 6.25 6.13 24.20
N TYR A 203 5.68 5.16 23.49
CA TYR A 203 6.45 4.30 22.58
C TYR A 203 7.03 5.09 21.39
N GLN A 204 6.28 6.08 20.88
CA GLN A 204 6.75 6.97 19.81
C GLN A 204 7.88 7.88 20.27
N LEU A 205 7.77 8.48 21.47
CA LEU A 205 8.84 9.27 22.09
C LEU A 205 10.07 8.41 22.38
N LYS A 206 9.89 7.21 22.92
CA LYS A 206 10.99 6.25 23.18
C LYS A 206 11.73 5.88 21.89
N THR A 207 11.00 5.61 20.80
CA THR A 207 11.63 5.33 19.49
C THR A 207 12.29 6.56 18.87
N ALA A 208 11.70 7.75 19.02
CA ALA A 208 12.28 9.00 18.54
C ALA A 208 13.59 9.34 19.28
N LYS A 209 13.59 9.25 20.62
CA LYS A 209 14.80 9.42 21.46
C LYS A 209 15.90 8.44 21.07
N LYS A 210 15.58 7.15 20.96
CA LYS A 210 16.55 6.12 20.54
C LYS A 210 17.14 6.40 19.14
N ARG A 211 16.33 6.91 18.19
CA ARG A 211 16.82 7.32 16.86
C ARG A 211 17.75 8.52 16.93
N LEU A 212 17.44 9.50 17.78
CA LEU A 212 18.26 10.70 17.97
C LEU A 212 19.61 10.33 18.61
N GLU A 213 19.61 9.50 19.65
CA GLU A 213 20.83 9.00 20.29
C GLU A 213 21.74 8.26 19.30
N LEU A 214 21.17 7.38 18.46
CA LEU A 214 21.93 6.68 17.42
C LEU A 214 22.52 7.65 16.40
N ARG A 215 21.78 8.70 16.00
CA ARG A 215 22.31 9.74 15.11
C ARG A 215 23.44 10.52 15.77
N ALA A 216 23.29 10.88 17.05
CA ALA A 216 24.32 11.60 17.79
C ALA A 216 25.62 10.78 17.91
N LYS A 217 25.52 9.48 18.22
CA LYS A 217 26.67 8.56 18.25
C LYS A 217 27.37 8.47 16.88
N LEU A 218 26.61 8.35 15.79
CA LEU A 218 27.15 8.31 14.43
C LEU A 218 27.82 9.64 14.04
N ALA A 219 27.21 10.77 14.38
CA ALA A 219 27.74 12.10 14.10
C ALA A 219 29.07 12.33 14.85
N LYS A 220 29.14 11.91 16.13
CA LYS A 220 30.38 11.93 16.93
C LYS A 220 31.49 11.08 16.30
N LYS A 221 31.16 9.87 15.84
CA LYS A 221 32.13 8.98 15.14
C LYS A 221 32.65 9.60 13.83
N LYS A 222 31.82 10.39 13.14
CA LYS A 222 32.17 11.09 11.89
C LYS A 222 32.68 12.53 12.07
N LYS A 223 32.91 12.99 13.33
CA LYS A 223 33.26 14.39 13.66
C LYS A 223 32.37 15.43 12.93
N SER A 224 31.06 15.18 12.90
CA SER A 224 30.08 16.02 12.21
C SER A 224 28.96 16.45 13.14
N VAL A 225 28.24 17.52 12.80
CA VAL A 225 27.10 18.01 13.59
C VAL A 225 25.90 17.09 13.38
N VAL A 226 25.12 16.82 14.44
CA VAL A 226 23.98 15.88 14.39
C VAL A 226 22.96 16.25 13.31
N GLU A 227 22.76 17.55 13.06
CA GLU A 227 21.89 18.08 12.00
C GLU A 227 22.39 17.78 10.59
N SER A 228 23.72 17.74 10.39
CA SER A 228 24.36 17.36 9.13
C SER A 228 24.38 15.83 8.87
N GLY A 229 23.97 15.03 9.87
CA GLY A 229 23.99 13.58 9.81
C GLY A 229 22.96 13.00 8.84
N GLN A 230 23.41 12.18 7.89
CA GLN A 230 22.52 11.51 6.93
C GLN A 230 21.43 10.67 7.63
N LYS A 231 20.21 10.63 7.05
CA LYS A 231 19.13 9.74 7.51
C LYS A 231 19.65 8.29 7.63
N LEU A 232 19.43 7.65 8.78
CA LEU A 232 19.81 6.26 9.12
C LEU A 232 19.54 5.21 8.01
N SER A 233 18.53 5.44 7.15
CA SER A 233 18.23 4.57 6.01
C SER A 233 19.26 4.61 4.87
N LYS A 234 20.07 5.68 4.77
CA LYS A 234 21.13 5.83 3.77
C LYS A 234 22.46 5.23 4.23
N ALA A 235 22.73 5.23 5.54
CA ALA A 235 23.98 4.71 6.11
C ALA A 235 24.09 3.17 6.08
N LYS A 236 22.98 2.44 5.93
CA LYS A 236 22.98 0.96 5.81
C LYS A 236 23.47 0.43 4.44
N LYS A 237 23.85 1.29 3.50
CA LYS A 237 24.34 0.87 2.17
C LYS A 237 25.87 0.68 2.09
N GLU A 238 26.60 1.04 3.14
CA GLU A 238 28.08 1.06 3.13
C GLU A 238 28.66 0.17 4.25
N SER A 239 28.19 -1.07 4.37
CA SER A 239 28.80 -2.03 5.30
C SER A 239 29.00 -3.36 4.59
N PRO A 240 30.21 -3.98 4.65
CA PRO A 240 30.48 -5.25 4.00
C PRO A 240 29.59 -6.36 4.56
N GLU A 241 29.41 -7.40 3.73
CA GLU A 241 28.68 -8.62 4.06
C GLU A 241 29.12 -9.18 5.42
N ILE A 242 28.15 -9.46 6.28
CA ILE A 242 28.38 -10.24 7.49
C ILE A 242 28.35 -11.70 7.05
N VAL A 243 29.53 -12.32 7.02
CA VAL A 243 29.71 -13.77 6.95
C VAL A 243 29.11 -14.35 8.24
N TYR A 244 28.23 -15.33 8.10
CA TYR A 244 27.81 -16.17 9.21
C TYR A 244 28.77 -17.34 9.28
N ASP A 245 29.57 -17.43 10.34
CA ASP A 245 30.20 -18.69 10.72
C ASP A 245 29.15 -19.59 11.37
N ASN A 246 29.25 -20.88 11.03
CA ASN A 246 28.31 -21.97 11.27
C ASN A 246 27.79 -22.10 12.71
#